data_AF-A0A1F1FQ14-F1
#
_entry.id   AF-A0A1F1FQ14-F1
#
_cell.length_a   1.000
_cell.length_b   1.000
_cell.length_c   1.000
_cell.angle_alpha   90.00
_cell.angle_beta   90.00
_cell.angle_gamma   90.00
#
_symmetry.space_group_name_H-M   'P 1'
#
loop_
_entity.id
_entity.type
_entity.pdbx_description
1 polymer ?
#
loop_
_entity_poly.entity_id
_entity_poly.type
_entity_poly.pdbx_seq_one_letter_code
_entity_poly.pdbx_strand_id
1 'polypeptide(L)'
;MVAMLKEVNQNFPDSGFKSYHALETDIAKNPGNYQNFAVDFNYRDPAGPELTNTERVPTDFKATWTDAEGIPRREKFVNHPEKGHP
;
A
#
# COMPACT_ATOMS: atom_id res chain seq x y z
N MET A 1 5.93 -9.12 8.83
CA MET A 1 4.74 -8.24 8.84
C MET A 1 5.21 -6.80 8.67
N VAL A 2 4.46 -5.96 7.95
CA VAL A 2 4.78 -4.55 7.75
C VAL A 2 3.80 -3.71 8.56
N ALA A 3 4.29 -2.66 9.24
CA ALA A 3 3.44 -1.75 10.00
C ALA A 3 2.61 -0.87 9.05
N MET A 4 1.27 -0.91 9.20
CA MET A 4 0.34 -0.13 8.39
C MET A 4 -0.66 0.62 9.28
N LEU A 5 -1.03 1.83 8.86
CA LEU A 5 -2.15 2.58 9.44
C LEU A 5 -3.43 1.77 9.31
N LYS A 6 -4.26 1.85 10.35
CA LYS A 6 -5.51 1.11 10.44
C LYS A 6 -6.46 1.47 9.29
N GLU A 7 -6.50 2.73 8.91
CA GLU A 7 -7.31 3.30 7.81
C GLU A 7 -6.86 2.78 6.43
N VAL A 8 -5.58 2.48 6.27
CA VAL A 8 -5.01 1.93 5.04
C VAL A 8 -5.18 0.41 5.00
N ASN A 9 -4.95 -0.25 6.13
CA ASN A 9 -5.02 -1.71 6.24
C ASN A 9 -6.46 -2.23 6.23
N GLN A 10 -7.45 -1.46 6.67
CA GLN A 10 -8.85 -1.88 6.75
C GLN A 10 -9.73 -1.01 5.84
N ASN A 11 -10.97 -1.45 5.57
CA ASN A 11 -11.89 -0.71 4.71
C ASN A 11 -12.84 0.17 5.54
N PHE A 12 -12.30 1.27 6.08
CA PHE A 12 -13.12 2.25 6.81
C PHE A 12 -13.80 3.23 5.83
N PRO A 13 -15.14 3.36 5.89
CA PRO A 13 -15.84 4.39 5.13
C PRO A 13 -15.37 5.79 5.55
N ASP A 14 -15.32 6.70 4.59
CA ASP A 14 -14.98 8.13 4.79
C ASP A 14 -13.62 8.43 5.44
N SER A 15 -12.71 7.44 5.51
CA SER A 15 -11.37 7.62 6.09
C SER A 15 -10.50 8.62 5.30
N GLY A 16 -10.78 8.81 4.01
CA GLY A 16 -9.95 9.57 3.10
C GLY A 16 -8.65 8.87 2.69
N PHE A 17 -8.48 7.59 3.06
CA PHE A 17 -7.36 6.74 2.65
C PHE A 17 -7.83 5.67 1.66
N LYS A 18 -6.91 5.23 0.78
CA LYS A 18 -7.13 4.03 -0.01
C LYS A 18 -6.98 2.80 0.88
N SER A 19 -7.93 1.89 0.78
CA SER A 19 -7.93 0.65 1.58
C SER A 19 -7.22 -0.47 0.83
N TYR A 20 -6.15 -1.00 1.42
CA TYR A 20 -5.46 -2.18 0.93
C TYR A 20 -6.36 -3.43 1.02
N HIS A 21 -7.17 -3.53 2.08
CA HIS A 21 -8.15 -4.62 2.20
C HIS A 21 -9.17 -4.63 1.06
N ALA A 22 -9.58 -3.47 0.56
CA ALA A 22 -10.47 -3.39 -0.61
C ALA A 22 -9.80 -3.94 -1.87
N LEU A 23 -8.51 -3.65 -2.08
CA LEU A 23 -7.72 -4.22 -3.17
C LEU A 23 -7.57 -5.75 -3.01
N GLU A 24 -7.19 -6.24 -1.83
CA GLU A 24 -7.09 -7.69 -1.56
C GLU A 24 -8.41 -8.42 -1.81
N THR A 25 -9.53 -7.79 -1.43
CA THR A 25 -10.87 -8.34 -1.67
C THR A 25 -11.19 -8.42 -3.17
N ASP A 26 -10.81 -7.42 -3.96
CA ASP A 26 -11.04 -7.46 -5.40
C ASP A 26 -10.13 -8.48 -6.11
N ILE A 27 -8.87 -8.61 -5.67
CA ILE A 27 -7.95 -9.67 -6.13
C ILE A 27 -8.55 -11.04 -5.84
N ALA A 28 -9.08 -11.26 -4.64
CA ALA A 28 -9.69 -12.54 -4.27
C ALA A 28 -10.93 -12.88 -5.11
N LYS A 29 -11.70 -11.87 -5.52
CA LYS A 29 -12.88 -12.04 -6.39
C LYS A 29 -12.49 -12.26 -7.84
N ASN A 30 -11.46 -11.57 -8.32
CA ASN A 30 -11.10 -11.48 -9.73
C ASN A 30 -9.60 -11.74 -9.96
N PRO A 31 -9.02 -12.88 -9.54
CA PRO A 31 -7.56 -13.06 -9.53
C PRO A 31 -6.93 -12.98 -10.93
N GLY A 32 -7.67 -13.32 -11.99
CA GLY A 32 -7.21 -13.19 -13.38
C GLY A 32 -6.92 -11.75 -13.83
N ASN A 33 -7.46 -10.75 -13.12
CA ASN A 33 -7.22 -9.33 -13.41
C ASN A 33 -5.94 -8.79 -12.73
N TYR A 34 -5.17 -9.63 -12.04
CA TYR A 34 -4.04 -9.21 -11.22
C TYR A 34 -2.80 -10.09 -11.44
N GLN A 35 -2.33 -10.14 -12.69
CA GLN A 35 -1.14 -10.90 -13.06
C GLN A 35 0.13 -10.20 -12.58
N ASN A 36 1.15 -10.98 -12.16
CA ASN A 36 2.45 -10.46 -11.69
C ASN A 36 2.31 -9.41 -10.56
N PHE A 37 1.36 -9.62 -9.65
CA PHE A 37 1.12 -8.71 -8.54
C PHE A 37 2.36 -8.59 -7.62
N ALA A 38 2.78 -7.37 -7.35
CA ALA A 38 3.89 -7.05 -6.46
C ALA A 38 3.58 -5.81 -5.62
N VAL A 39 4.18 -5.72 -4.42
CA VAL A 39 4.06 -4.57 -3.53
C VAL A 39 5.45 -4.07 -3.15
N ASP A 40 5.72 -2.82 -3.50
CA ASP A 40 6.96 -2.12 -3.16
C ASP A 40 6.70 -1.17 -1.98
N PHE A 41 7.49 -1.31 -0.91
CA PHE A 41 7.39 -0.46 0.29
C PHE A 41 8.44 0.64 0.25
N ASN A 42 8.00 1.89 0.41
CA ASN A 42 8.87 3.06 0.47
C ASN A 42 9.04 3.50 1.93
N TYR A 43 10.28 3.60 2.38
CA TYR A 43 10.63 4.00 3.74
C TYR A 43 11.38 5.33 3.71
N ARG A 44 11.13 6.20 4.70
CA ARG A 44 11.99 7.38 4.92
C ARG A 44 13.39 6.92 5.33
N ASP A 45 14.38 7.70 4.91
CA ASP A 45 15.73 7.59 5.46
C ASP A 45 15.69 7.76 6.98
N PRO A 46 16.47 6.97 7.73
CA PRO A 46 16.48 7.04 9.18
C PRO A 46 17.02 8.41 9.62
N ALA A 47 16.23 9.14 10.41
CA ALA A 47 16.64 10.43 10.99
C ALA A 47 17.40 10.28 12.33
N GLY A 48 17.81 9.06 12.70
CA GLY A 48 18.38 8.72 14.01
C GLY A 48 19.11 7.36 13.98
N PRO A 49 19.56 6.83 15.14
CA PRO A 49 20.35 5.60 15.19
C PRO A 49 19.63 4.46 14.47
N GLU A 50 20.41 3.61 13.79
CA GLU A 50 19.92 2.60 12.85
C GLU A 50 18.78 1.75 13.44
N LEU A 51 17.54 2.12 13.13
CA LEU A 51 16.40 1.22 13.26
C LEU A 51 16.61 0.10 12.24
N THR A 52 16.52 -1.14 12.71
CA THR A 52 16.52 -2.30 11.82
C THR A 52 15.35 -2.17 10.85
N ASN A 53 15.50 -2.64 9.61
CA ASN A 53 14.44 -2.50 8.59
C ASN A 53 13.06 -3.04 9.04
N THR A 54 13.05 -3.97 10.00
CA THR A 54 11.86 -4.55 10.63
C THR A 54 11.07 -3.59 11.55
N GLU A 55 11.70 -2.53 12.05
CA GLU A 55 11.07 -1.54 12.94
C GLU A 55 10.60 -0.30 12.18
N ARG A 56 10.96 -0.17 10.89
CA ARG A 56 10.59 0.99 10.08
C ARG A 56 9.16 0.88 9.61
N VAL A 57 8.42 1.98 9.76
CA VAL A 57 7.10 2.16 9.17
C VAL A 57 7.29 2.74 7.77
N PRO A 58 6.77 2.12 6.70
CA PRO A 58 6.82 2.70 5.37
C PRO A 58 5.98 3.98 5.34
N THR A 59 6.42 5.00 4.61
CA THR A 59 5.61 6.20 4.37
C THR A 59 4.47 5.94 3.41
N ASP A 60 4.74 5.08 2.43
CA ASP A 60 3.80 4.68 1.42
C ASP A 60 4.24 3.35 0.82
N PHE A 61 3.33 2.69 0.14
CA PHE A 61 3.63 1.51 -0.63
C PHE A 61 2.82 1.50 -1.91
N LYS A 62 3.33 0.79 -2.90
CA LYS A 62 2.76 0.75 -4.24
C LYS A 62 2.51 -0.69 -4.64
N ALA A 63 1.25 -1.00 -4.90
CA ALA A 63 0.87 -2.23 -5.57
C ALA A 63 1.03 -2.05 -7.08
N THR A 64 1.55 -3.05 -7.77
CA THR A 64 1.66 -3.10 -9.23
C THR A 64 1.19 -4.45 -9.74
N TRP A 65 0.53 -4.46 -10.88
CA TRP A 65 0.06 -5.69 -11.53
C TRP A 65 -0.20 -5.43 -13.02
N THR A 66 -0.42 -6.50 -13.76
CA THR A 66 -0.90 -6.47 -15.14
C THR A 66 -2.36 -6.94 -15.15
N ASP A 67 -3.26 -6.15 -15.73
CA ASP A 67 -4.66 -6.53 -15.83
C ASP A 67 -4.91 -7.65 -16.87
N ALA A 68 -6.15 -8.12 -16.97
CA ALA A 68 -6.52 -9.19 -17.90
C ALA A 68 -6.31 -8.80 -19.37
N GLU A 69 -6.25 -7.50 -19.68
CA GLU A 69 -5.97 -6.98 -21.01
C GLU A 69 -4.46 -6.83 -21.28
N GLY A 70 -3.60 -7.20 -20.33
CA GLY A 70 -2.16 -7.05 -20.46
C GLY A 70 -1.66 -5.65 -20.11
N ILE A 71 -2.50 -4.77 -19.54
CA ILE A 71 -2.15 -3.38 -19.26
C ILE A 71 -1.53 -3.27 -17.86
N PRO A 72 -0.35 -2.62 -17.73
CA PRO A 72 0.24 -2.34 -16.43
C PRO A 72 -0.61 -1.38 -15.60
N ARG A 73 -0.94 -1.79 -14.38
CA ARG A 73 -1.66 -1.02 -13.37
C ARG A 73 -0.80 -0.80 -12.14
N ARG A 74 -1.16 0.24 -11.40
CA ARG A 74 -0.51 0.58 -10.14
C ARG A 74 -1.48 1.29 -9.21
N GLU A 75 -1.33 1.04 -7.91
CA GLU A 75 -2.09 1.71 -6.88
C GLU A 75 -1.15 2.13 -5.73
N LYS A 76 -1.26 3.39 -5.30
CA LYS A 76 -0.42 3.95 -4.22
C LYS A 76 -1.24 4.07 -2.93
N PHE A 77 -0.68 3.55 -1.85
CA PHE A 77 -1.24 3.60 -0.51
C PHE A 77 -0.35 4.48 0.37
N VAL A 78 -0.90 5.59 0.87
CA VAL A 78 -0.19 6.50 1.77
C VAL A 78 -0.35 6.00 3.19
N ASN A 79 0.76 5.76 3.88
CA ASN A 79 0.83 5.13 5.20
C ASN A 79 1.32 6.11 6.28
N HIS A 80 0.98 7.39 6.14
CA HIS A 80 1.19 8.41 7.15
C HIS A 80 -0.07 9.29 7.31
N PRO A 81 -0.37 9.74 8.54
CA PRO A 81 -1.62 10.44 8.86
C PRO A 81 -1.68 11.87 8.31
N GLU A 82 -0.54 12.45 7.91
CA GLU A 82 -0.49 13.79 7.32
C GLU A 82 -1.12 13.76 5.91
N LYS A 83 -2.36 14.25 5.78
CA LYS A 83 -2.87 14.78 4.51
C LYS A 83 -1.94 15.92 4.13
N GLY A 84 -1.19 15.76 3.04
CA GLY A 84 -0.08 16.64 2.65
C GLY A 84 -0.32 18.11 2.98
N HIS A 85 0.59 18.69 3.75
CA HIS A 85 0.77 20.13 3.75
C HIS A 85 1.66 20.46 2.53
N PRO A 86 1.27 21.45 1.68
CA PRO A 86 2.13 21.94 0.61
C PRO A 86 3.42 22.57 1.13
#